data_AF-A0A4Q5QNA2-F1
#
_entry.id   AF-A0A4Q5QNA2-F1
#
_cell.length_a   1.000
_cell.length_b   1.000
_cell.length_c   1.000
_cell.angle_alpha   90.00
_cell.angle_beta   90.00
_cell.angle_gamma   90.00
#
_symmetry.space_group_name_H-M   'P 1'
#
loop_
_entity.id
_entity.type
_entity.pdbx_description
1 polymer ?
#
loop_
_entity_poly.entity_id
_entity_poly.type
_entity_poly.pdbx_seq_one_letter_code
_entity_poly.pdbx_strand_id
1 'polypeptide(L)'
;MGQGSQSPTVWSKPDMTVLAGGRTAPPEMPQDMFGTLWPLVRDLAAGAGAPAEYVAVSILAVAASLVGAKRSVQPFATAPQWREPCVLWIAPVGDPSSNKSPAIDAATGPLKGMEKELAEQFKAGLIGWQTTAERAKAEKAAWLADVKTATKEGVATPSMPDAAVEPDEPQRPRLAVQDGTPEAVMEILSGNPNGILH
;
A
#
# COMPACT_ATOMS: atom_id res chain seq x y z
N MET A 1 19.85 -71.38 38.45
CA MET A 1 18.49 -71.05 37.99
C MET A 1 18.35 -69.54 38.06
N GLY A 2 18.37 -68.87 36.90
CA GLY A 2 18.38 -67.41 36.81
C GLY A 2 16.96 -66.85 36.78
N GLN A 3 16.65 -65.92 37.68
CA GLN A 3 15.52 -65.01 37.53
C GLN A 3 16.07 -63.59 37.57
N GLY A 4 15.81 -62.86 36.49
CA GLY A 4 16.11 -61.45 36.35
C GLY A 4 15.17 -60.85 35.31
N SER A 5 13.88 -60.84 35.61
CA SER A 5 12.88 -60.11 34.83
C SER A 5 13.13 -58.62 35.06
N GLN A 6 13.89 -57.98 34.16
CA GLN A 6 13.93 -56.52 34.09
C GLN A 6 12.72 -56.05 33.28
N SER A 7 11.83 -55.31 33.93
CA SER A 7 10.72 -54.62 33.26
C SER A 7 11.27 -53.63 32.23
N PRO A 8 10.63 -53.49 31.05
CA PRO A 8 11.15 -52.62 30.00
C PRO A 8 11.11 -51.16 30.47
N THR A 9 12.25 -50.49 30.36
CA THR A 9 12.40 -49.07 30.68
C THR A 9 11.48 -48.25 29.78
N VAL A 10 10.39 -47.73 30.36
CA VAL A 10 9.49 -46.81 29.66
C VAL A 10 10.22 -45.50 29.51
N TRP A 11 10.58 -45.14 28.27
CA TRP A 11 11.15 -43.83 27.96
C TRP A 11 10.23 -42.72 28.47
N SER A 12 10.78 -41.74 29.18
CA SER A 12 10.05 -40.53 29.56
C SER A 12 9.61 -39.77 28.30
N LYS A 13 8.48 -39.05 28.38
CA LYS A 13 8.05 -38.17 27.29
C LYS A 13 9.20 -37.24 26.92
N PRO A 14 9.57 -37.14 25.62
CA PRO A 14 10.66 -36.28 25.19
C PRO A 14 10.35 -34.82 25.56
N ASP A 15 11.38 -34.09 25.96
CA ASP A 15 11.27 -32.66 26.20
C ASP A 15 11.06 -31.93 24.87
N MET A 16 9.80 -31.59 24.60
CA MET A 16 9.41 -30.90 23.37
C MET A 16 9.86 -29.44 23.35
N THR A 17 10.32 -28.87 24.47
CA THR A 17 10.80 -27.48 24.52
C THR A 17 12.13 -27.31 23.74
N VAL A 18 12.88 -28.38 23.55
CA VAL A 18 14.08 -28.40 22.69
C VAL A 18 13.73 -28.05 21.25
N LEU A 19 12.58 -28.51 20.75
CA LEU A 19 12.09 -28.20 19.40
C LEU A 19 11.64 -26.75 19.27
N ALA A 20 11.21 -26.13 20.38
CA ALA A 20 10.84 -24.72 20.39
C ALA A 20 12.06 -23.79 20.38
N GLY A 21 13.28 -24.30 20.58
CA GLY A 21 14.51 -23.48 20.55
C GLY A 21 14.50 -22.32 21.55
N GLY A 22 13.81 -22.47 22.68
CA GLY A 22 13.64 -21.40 23.67
C GLY A 22 12.63 -20.31 23.29
N ARG A 23 11.83 -20.49 22.23
CA ARG A 23 10.76 -19.55 21.85
C ARG A 23 9.64 -19.58 22.88
N THR A 24 9.21 -18.40 23.33
CA THR A 24 8.00 -18.23 24.13
C THR A 24 6.78 -18.13 23.22
N ALA A 25 5.60 -18.41 23.78
CA ALA A 25 4.35 -18.12 23.08
C ALA A 25 4.28 -16.62 22.73
N PRO A 26 3.74 -16.26 21.55
CA PRO A 26 3.55 -14.87 21.19
C PRO A 26 2.52 -14.21 22.14
N PRO A 27 2.61 -12.89 22.36
CA PRO A 27 1.58 -12.16 23.09
C PRO A 27 0.24 -12.25 22.35
N GLU A 28 -0.86 -12.24 23.10
CA GLU A 28 -2.20 -12.17 22.53
C GLU A 28 -2.41 -10.83 21.83
N MET A 29 -3.07 -10.87 20.66
CA MET A 29 -3.40 -9.66 19.93
C MET A 29 -4.44 -8.83 20.70
N PRO A 30 -4.24 -7.52 20.87
CA PRO A 30 -5.21 -6.65 21.53
C PRO A 30 -6.45 -6.44 20.64
N GLN A 31 -7.41 -7.37 20.74
CA GLN A 31 -8.60 -7.46 19.88
C GLN A 31 -9.46 -6.20 19.94
N ASP A 32 -9.54 -5.57 21.12
CA ASP A 32 -10.33 -4.37 21.37
C ASP A 32 -9.87 -3.17 20.52
N MET A 33 -8.60 -3.13 20.09
CA MET A 33 -8.10 -2.07 19.21
C MET A 33 -8.78 -2.04 17.84
N PHE A 34 -9.34 -3.17 17.40
CA PHE A 34 -10.02 -3.28 16.11
C PHE A 34 -11.51 -2.99 16.21
N GLY A 35 -12.07 -2.95 17.43
CA GLY A 35 -13.49 -2.69 17.67
C GLY A 35 -14.39 -3.52 16.75
N THR A 36 -15.23 -2.83 15.96
CA THR A 36 -16.17 -3.46 15.03
C THR A 36 -15.52 -4.19 13.84
N LEU A 37 -14.22 -3.98 13.59
CA LEU A 37 -13.48 -4.70 12.54
C LEU A 37 -13.04 -6.09 12.98
N TRP A 38 -12.99 -6.37 14.29
CA TRP A 38 -12.47 -7.66 14.77
C TRP A 38 -13.23 -8.89 14.24
N PRO A 39 -14.57 -8.90 14.11
CA PRO A 39 -15.28 -10.01 13.47
C PRO A 39 -14.81 -10.25 12.03
N LEU A 40 -14.63 -9.19 11.23
CA LEU A 40 -14.12 -9.29 9.87
C LEU A 40 -12.69 -9.87 9.84
N VAL A 41 -11.81 -9.40 10.74
CA VAL A 41 -10.44 -9.93 10.88
C VAL A 41 -10.48 -11.44 11.11
N ARG A 42 -11.35 -11.91 12.02
CA ARG A 42 -11.50 -13.32 12.33
C ARG A 42 -12.06 -14.13 11.16
N ASP A 43 -13.04 -13.60 10.44
CA ASP A 43 -13.63 -14.28 9.29
C ASP A 43 -12.61 -14.43 8.15
N LEU A 44 -11.85 -13.37 7.85
CA LEU A 44 -10.76 -13.42 6.87
C LEU A 44 -9.67 -14.40 7.29
N ALA A 45 -9.31 -14.43 8.58
CA ALA A 45 -8.32 -15.35 9.12
C ALA A 45 -8.77 -16.81 9.03
N ALA A 46 -10.04 -17.08 9.35
CA ALA A 46 -10.64 -18.40 9.20
C ALA A 46 -10.65 -18.84 7.72
N GLY A 47 -11.01 -17.96 6.80
CA GLY A 47 -10.97 -18.22 5.36
C GLY A 47 -9.56 -18.47 4.82
N ALA A 48 -8.55 -17.76 5.36
CA ALA A 48 -7.15 -17.93 5.01
C ALA A 48 -6.48 -19.14 5.70
N GLY A 49 -7.15 -19.75 6.69
CA GLY A 49 -6.57 -20.78 7.55
C GLY A 49 -5.35 -20.27 8.34
N ALA A 50 -5.35 -18.99 8.71
CA ALA A 50 -4.21 -18.30 9.31
C ALA A 50 -4.55 -17.75 10.69
N PRO A 51 -3.54 -17.50 11.56
CA PRO A 51 -3.72 -16.71 12.77
C PRO A 51 -4.33 -15.32 12.47
N ALA A 52 -5.25 -14.87 13.31
CA ALA A 52 -5.96 -13.59 13.13
C ALA A 52 -5.02 -12.40 13.15
N GLU A 53 -3.88 -12.54 13.83
CA GLU A 53 -2.84 -11.54 13.99
C GLU A 53 -2.20 -11.16 12.66
N TYR A 54 -2.00 -12.12 11.76
CA TYR A 54 -1.47 -11.85 10.43
C TYR A 54 -2.44 -10.99 9.62
N VAL A 55 -3.74 -11.28 9.69
CA VAL A 55 -4.75 -10.47 9.01
C VAL A 55 -4.86 -9.09 9.66
N ALA A 56 -4.87 -9.03 10.99
CA ALA A 56 -5.02 -7.80 11.76
C ALA A 56 -3.92 -6.79 11.44
N VAL A 57 -2.65 -7.21 11.47
CA VAL A 57 -1.52 -6.33 11.16
C VAL A 57 -1.46 -5.97 9.67
N SER A 58 -1.86 -6.87 8.77
CA SER A 58 -1.96 -6.54 7.34
C SER A 58 -3.06 -5.52 7.04
N ILE A 59 -4.20 -5.58 7.73
CA ILE A 59 -5.26 -4.56 7.61
C ILE A 59 -4.75 -3.19 8.10
N LEU A 60 -3.96 -3.14 9.18
CA LEU A 60 -3.33 -1.89 9.61
C LEU A 60 -2.40 -1.32 8.54
N ALA A 61 -1.61 -2.16 7.87
CA ALA A 61 -0.74 -1.73 6.78
C ALA A 61 -1.55 -1.16 5.59
N VAL A 62 -2.63 -1.84 5.19
CA VAL A 62 -3.56 -1.38 4.15
C VAL A 62 -4.22 -0.05 4.52
N ALA A 63 -4.70 0.09 5.75
CA ALA A 63 -5.32 1.33 6.21
C ALA A 63 -4.31 2.49 6.22
N ALA A 64 -3.09 2.23 6.71
CA ALA A 64 -2.02 3.21 6.73
C ALA A 64 -1.65 3.69 5.31
N SER A 65 -1.51 2.78 4.34
CA SER A 65 -1.16 3.16 2.96
C SER A 65 -2.24 4.01 2.28
N LEU A 66 -3.52 3.77 2.57
CA LEU A 66 -4.63 4.55 2.02
C LEU A 66 -4.74 5.96 2.63
N VAL A 67 -4.40 6.10 3.91
CA VAL A 67 -4.36 7.38 4.61
C VAL A 67 -3.12 8.18 4.20
N GLY A 68 -1.95 7.55 4.25
CA GLY A 68 -0.68 8.12 3.83
C GLY A 68 -0.36 9.43 4.54
N ALA A 69 0.13 10.41 3.77
CA ALA A 69 0.46 11.75 4.26
C ALA A 69 -0.75 12.69 4.45
N LYS A 70 -1.99 12.26 4.16
CA LYS A 70 -3.20 13.11 4.22
C LYS A 70 -3.59 13.50 5.65
N ARG A 71 -3.17 12.69 6.62
CA ARG A 71 -3.48 12.84 8.05
C ARG A 71 -2.25 12.48 8.87
N SER A 72 -2.13 13.11 10.03
CA SER A 72 -1.19 12.71 11.07
C SER A 72 -1.96 12.30 12.31
N VAL A 73 -1.42 11.32 13.03
CA VAL A 73 -1.93 10.84 14.31
C VAL A 73 -1.22 11.61 15.41
N GLN A 74 -1.99 12.14 16.35
CA GLN A 74 -1.48 12.70 17.60
C GLN A 74 -1.79 11.69 18.72
N PRO A 75 -0.82 10.90 19.19
CA PRO A 75 -1.09 9.81 20.14
C PRO A 75 -1.62 10.32 21.49
N PHE A 76 -1.18 11.51 21.91
CA PHE A 76 -1.52 12.09 23.20
C PHE A 76 -2.16 13.47 23.04
N ALA A 77 -3.38 13.64 23.58
CA ALA A 77 -4.05 14.94 23.59
C ALA A 77 -3.25 16.03 24.32
N THR A 78 -2.43 15.64 25.30
CA THR A 78 -1.61 16.52 26.13
C THR A 78 -0.28 16.92 25.49
N ALA A 79 0.13 16.29 24.38
CA ALA A 79 1.40 16.56 23.70
C ALA A 79 1.16 16.91 22.22
N PRO A 80 0.64 18.11 21.91
CA PRO A 80 0.26 18.50 20.54
C PRO A 80 1.43 18.58 19.56
N GLN A 81 2.67 18.65 20.07
CA GLN A 81 3.90 18.64 19.28
C GLN A 81 4.25 17.25 18.73
N TRP A 82 3.75 16.17 19.34
CA TRP A 82 4.01 14.82 18.85
C TRP A 82 2.94 14.41 17.85
N ARG A 83 3.32 14.39 16.57
CA ARG A 83 2.48 13.96 15.46
C ARG A 83 3.25 13.00 14.58
N GLU A 84 2.63 11.90 14.22
CA GLU A 84 3.21 10.88 13.34
C GLU A 84 2.38 10.76 12.06
N PRO A 85 3.00 10.66 10.88
CA PRO A 85 2.27 10.33 9.67
C PRO A 85 1.78 8.87 9.72
N CYS A 86 0.75 8.54 8.94
CA CYS A 86 0.29 7.17 8.80
C CYS A 86 1.18 6.34 7.87
N VAL A 87 2.48 6.26 8.17
CA VAL A 87 3.47 5.45 7.43
C VAL A 87 3.91 4.32 8.34
N LEU A 88 3.38 3.12 8.09
CA LEU A 88 3.66 1.95 8.91
C LEU A 88 4.50 0.93 8.14
N TRP A 89 5.52 0.41 8.82
CA TRP A 89 6.37 -0.68 8.34
C TRP A 89 5.98 -1.94 9.08
N ILE A 90 5.23 -2.83 8.42
CA ILE A 90 4.65 -4.02 9.05
C ILE A 90 5.11 -5.26 8.29
N ALA A 91 5.66 -6.22 9.03
CA ALA A 91 6.10 -7.50 8.49
C ALA A 91 5.59 -8.64 9.40
N PRO A 92 4.57 -9.41 8.98
CA PRO A 92 4.17 -10.62 9.70
C PRO A 92 5.30 -11.67 9.65
N VAL A 93 5.76 -12.13 10.83
CA VAL A 93 6.81 -13.15 10.96
C VAL A 93 6.23 -14.40 11.60
N GLY A 94 6.57 -15.56 11.03
CA GLY A 94 6.18 -16.86 11.55
C GLY A 94 6.76 -18.00 10.74
N ASP A 95 6.62 -19.22 11.24
CA ASP A 95 7.23 -20.42 10.63
C ASP A 95 6.83 -20.60 9.15
N PRO A 96 7.64 -21.29 8.34
CA PRO A 96 7.23 -21.71 7.00
C PRO A 96 5.85 -22.41 7.04
N SER A 97 5.03 -22.18 6.01
CA SER A 97 3.69 -22.77 5.91
C SER A 97 2.68 -22.36 7.01
N SER A 98 2.93 -21.26 7.73
CA SER A 98 1.98 -20.68 8.69
C SER A 98 0.85 -19.83 8.06
N ASN A 99 0.64 -19.92 6.74
CA ASN A 99 -0.39 -19.18 6.01
C ASN A 99 -0.30 -17.64 6.10
N LYS A 100 0.93 -17.11 6.19
CA LYS A 100 1.20 -15.65 6.11
C LYS A 100 0.71 -15.02 4.81
N SER A 101 1.11 -15.57 3.65
CA SER A 101 0.73 -15.01 2.35
C SER A 101 -0.79 -15.02 2.13
N PRO A 102 -1.51 -16.13 2.42
CA PRO A 102 -2.98 -16.11 2.40
C PRO A 102 -3.61 -15.03 3.30
N ALA A 103 -3.06 -14.77 4.48
CA ALA A 103 -3.56 -13.72 5.37
C ALA A 103 -3.34 -12.31 4.81
N ILE A 104 -2.15 -12.05 4.25
CA ILE A 104 -1.82 -10.78 3.57
C ILE A 104 -2.72 -10.57 2.35
N ASP A 105 -2.95 -11.63 1.55
CA ASP A 105 -3.83 -11.58 0.39
C ASP A 105 -5.29 -11.28 0.78
N ALA A 106 -5.77 -11.88 1.87
CA ALA A 106 -7.10 -11.63 2.40
C ALA A 106 -7.29 -10.16 2.83
N ALA A 107 -6.28 -9.59 3.49
CA ALA A 107 -6.30 -8.19 3.92
C ALA A 107 -6.17 -7.19 2.75
N THR A 108 -5.37 -7.53 1.72
CA THR A 108 -5.12 -6.65 0.56
C THR A 108 -6.15 -6.79 -0.56
N GLY A 109 -7.02 -7.81 -0.52
CA GLY A 109 -8.08 -8.06 -1.50
C GLY A 109 -8.89 -6.81 -1.89
N PRO A 110 -9.37 -5.99 -0.93
CA PRO A 110 -10.11 -4.76 -1.25
C PRO A 110 -9.35 -3.76 -2.13
N LEU A 111 -8.02 -3.67 -2.00
CA LEU A 111 -7.20 -2.76 -2.81
C LEU A 111 -7.31 -3.07 -4.30
N LYS A 112 -7.44 -4.34 -4.69
CA LYS A 112 -7.61 -4.74 -6.09
C LYS A 112 -8.90 -4.15 -6.69
N GLY A 113 -9.97 -4.11 -5.91
CA GLY A 113 -11.24 -3.50 -6.31
C GLY A 113 -11.10 -1.98 -6.50
N MET A 114 -10.45 -1.32 -5.56
CA MET A 114 -10.18 0.12 -5.61
C MET A 114 -9.27 0.49 -6.79
N GLU A 115 -8.21 -0.28 -7.05
CA GLU A 115 -7.31 -0.05 -8.19
C GLU A 115 -8.02 -0.22 -9.54
N LYS A 116 -8.96 -1.17 -9.63
CA LYS A 116 -9.79 -1.33 -10.83
C LYS A 116 -10.63 -0.08 -11.08
N GLU A 117 -11.28 0.45 -10.04
CA GLU A 117 -12.08 1.67 -10.15
C GLU A 117 -11.21 2.88 -10.53
N LEU A 118 -10.07 3.06 -9.87
CA LEU A 118 -9.11 4.12 -10.19
C LEU A 118 -8.57 4.02 -11.61
N ALA A 119 -8.35 2.81 -12.12
CA ALA A 119 -7.91 2.60 -13.49
C ALA A 119 -8.98 3.01 -14.52
N GLU A 120 -10.27 2.77 -14.25
CA GLU A 120 -11.34 3.24 -15.14
C GLU A 120 -11.50 4.77 -15.09
N GLN A 121 -11.40 5.37 -13.91
CA GLN A 121 -11.40 6.84 -13.75
C GLN A 121 -10.21 7.47 -14.49
N PHE A 122 -9.03 6.85 -14.39
CA PHE A 122 -7.83 7.28 -15.10
C PHE A 122 -8.02 7.24 -16.62
N LYS A 123 -8.58 6.15 -17.18
CA LYS A 123 -8.86 6.06 -18.62
C LYS A 123 -9.78 7.17 -19.09
N ALA A 124 -10.84 7.46 -18.34
CA ALA A 124 -11.76 8.56 -18.67
C ALA A 124 -11.05 9.92 -18.63
N GLY A 125 -10.22 10.16 -17.62
CA GLY A 125 -9.41 11.37 -17.50
C GLY A 125 -8.39 11.53 -18.63
N LEU A 126 -7.77 10.44 -19.08
CA LEU A 126 -6.78 10.45 -20.16
C LEU A 126 -7.40 10.91 -21.49
N ILE A 127 -8.63 10.50 -21.79
CA ILE A 127 -9.35 10.95 -23.01
C ILE A 127 -9.61 12.46 -22.96
N GLY A 128 -10.03 12.97 -21.79
CA GLY A 128 -10.24 14.41 -21.59
C GLY A 128 -8.95 15.22 -21.69
N TRP A 129 -7.86 14.68 -21.12
CA TRP A 129 -6.53 15.26 -21.24
C TRP A 129 -6.06 15.29 -22.71
N GLN A 130 -6.15 14.18 -23.45
CA GLN A 130 -5.77 14.11 -24.87
C GLN A 130 -6.50 15.18 -25.70
N THR A 131 -7.80 15.34 -25.49
CA THR A 131 -8.60 16.35 -26.18
C THR A 131 -8.11 17.77 -25.88
N THR A 132 -7.80 18.05 -24.62
CA THR A 132 -7.34 19.37 -24.17
C THR A 132 -5.90 19.64 -24.64
N ALA A 133 -5.04 18.63 -24.61
CA ALA A 133 -3.66 18.71 -25.08
C ALA A 133 -3.57 18.97 -26.59
N GLU A 134 -4.39 18.28 -27.40
CA GLU A 134 -4.44 18.54 -28.86
C GLU A 134 -4.93 19.95 -29.18
N ARG A 135 -5.94 20.44 -28.43
CA ARG A 135 -6.34 21.86 -28.53
C ARG A 135 -5.18 22.79 -28.16
N ALA A 136 -4.52 22.55 -27.04
CA ALA A 136 -3.41 23.39 -26.58
C ALA A 136 -2.26 23.43 -27.58
N LYS A 137 -1.93 22.30 -28.22
CA LYS A 137 -0.95 22.24 -29.31
C LYS A 137 -1.35 23.11 -30.51
N ALA A 138 -2.62 23.05 -30.93
CA ALA A 138 -3.11 23.87 -32.04
C ALA A 138 -3.06 25.37 -31.72
N GLU A 139 -3.50 25.77 -30.53
CA GLU A 139 -3.47 27.17 -30.06
C GLU A 139 -2.03 27.66 -29.89
N LYS A 140 -1.12 26.83 -29.38
CA LYS A 140 0.31 27.12 -29.28
C LYS A 140 0.94 27.29 -30.66
N ALA A 141 0.57 26.47 -31.65
CA ALA A 141 1.05 26.63 -33.01
C ALA A 141 0.57 27.94 -33.65
N ALA A 142 -0.69 28.32 -33.42
CA ALA A 142 -1.22 29.61 -33.86
C ALA A 142 -0.48 30.79 -33.20
N TRP A 143 -0.30 30.74 -31.87
CA TRP A 143 0.45 31.75 -31.15
C TRP A 143 1.91 31.86 -31.62
N LEU A 144 2.60 30.73 -31.88
CA LEU A 144 3.96 30.74 -32.43
C LEU A 144 4.02 31.39 -33.82
N ALA A 145 2.98 31.22 -34.64
CA ALA A 145 2.89 31.91 -35.93
C ALA A 145 2.74 33.43 -35.75
N ASP A 146 1.90 33.87 -34.81
CA ASP A 146 1.70 35.29 -34.49
C ASP A 146 2.97 35.92 -33.92
N VAL A 147 3.68 35.22 -33.02
CA VAL A 147 4.99 35.65 -32.50
C VAL A 147 6.00 35.83 -33.62
N LYS A 148 6.03 34.91 -34.59
CA LYS A 148 6.94 35.00 -35.75
C LYS A 148 6.61 36.20 -36.63
N THR A 149 5.33 36.52 -36.83
CA THR A 149 4.89 37.69 -37.59
C THR A 149 5.23 38.98 -36.85
N ALA A 150 4.90 39.07 -35.56
CA ALA A 150 5.22 40.22 -34.71
C ALA A 150 6.73 40.54 -34.69
N THR A 151 7.56 39.49 -34.64
CA THR A 151 9.03 39.62 -34.68
C THR A 151 9.53 40.20 -36.01
N LYS A 152 8.90 39.84 -37.14
CA LYS A 152 9.27 40.39 -38.46
C LYS A 152 8.84 41.84 -38.62
N GLU A 153 7.69 42.20 -38.06
CA GLU A 153 7.12 43.55 -38.15
C GLU A 153 7.67 44.51 -37.08
N GLY A 154 8.48 44.01 -36.14
CA GLY A 154 9.10 44.80 -35.08
C GLY A 154 8.11 45.28 -34.01
N VAL A 155 6.94 44.64 -33.91
CA VAL A 155 5.91 44.94 -32.92
C VAL A 155 6.07 44.05 -31.67
N ALA A 156 5.41 44.45 -30.58
CA ALA A 156 5.49 43.74 -29.31
C ALA A 156 5.00 42.29 -29.42
N THR A 157 5.68 41.38 -28.73
CA THR A 157 5.35 39.94 -28.73
C THR A 157 3.98 39.71 -28.10
N PRO A 158 3.05 39.00 -28.79
CA PRO A 158 1.75 38.68 -28.22
C PRO A 158 1.91 37.74 -27.02
N SER A 159 1.11 37.95 -25.96
CA SER A 159 1.09 37.06 -24.79
C SER A 159 0.55 35.69 -25.16
N MET A 160 1.13 34.63 -24.58
CA MET A 160 0.65 33.26 -24.79
C MET A 160 -0.76 33.10 -24.20
N PRO A 161 -1.75 32.61 -24.96
CA PRO A 161 -3.09 32.35 -24.44
C PRO A 161 -3.08 31.22 -23.40
N ASP A 162 -3.95 31.30 -22.39
CA ASP A 162 -4.13 30.22 -21.41
C ASP A 162 -4.52 28.89 -22.10
N ALA A 163 -5.28 28.99 -23.19
CA ALA A 163 -5.69 27.83 -23.99
C ALA A 163 -4.52 27.13 -24.73
N ALA A 164 -3.35 27.77 -24.82
CA ALA A 164 -2.14 27.19 -25.42
C ALA A 164 -1.24 26.47 -24.41
N VAL A 165 -1.55 26.55 -23.11
CA VAL A 165 -0.84 25.82 -22.05
C VAL A 165 -1.26 24.36 -22.12
N GLU A 166 -0.30 23.47 -22.39
CA GLU A 166 -0.54 22.03 -22.39
C GLU A 166 -0.73 21.55 -20.95
N PRO A 167 -1.84 20.86 -20.63
CA PRO A 167 -2.06 20.35 -19.28
C PRO A 167 -1.11 19.19 -18.96
N ASP A 168 -0.77 19.03 -17.68
CA ASP A 168 0.04 17.90 -17.22
C ASP A 168 -0.65 16.56 -17.53
N GLU A 169 0.12 15.59 -18.02
CA GLU A 169 -0.40 14.25 -18.28
C GLU A 169 -0.85 13.61 -16.97
N PRO A 170 -2.10 13.11 -16.89
CA PRO A 170 -2.55 12.43 -15.70
C PRO A 170 -1.67 11.20 -15.46
N GLN A 171 -1.33 10.92 -14.21
CA GLN A 171 -0.61 9.73 -13.81
C GLN A 171 -1.57 8.66 -13.31
N ARG A 172 -1.32 7.39 -13.64
CA ARG A 172 -2.16 6.29 -13.19
C ARG A 172 -1.90 6.00 -11.70
N PRO A 173 -2.90 6.13 -10.82
CA PRO A 173 -2.74 5.78 -9.41
C PRO A 173 -2.47 4.28 -9.25
N ARG A 174 -1.58 3.93 -8.32
CA ARG A 174 -1.33 2.54 -7.90
C ARG A 174 -1.31 2.51 -6.37
N LEU A 175 -2.14 1.64 -5.80
CA LEU A 175 -2.28 1.55 -4.35
C LEU A 175 -1.33 0.51 -3.76
N ALA A 176 -0.97 -0.52 -4.53
CA ALA A 176 -0.03 -1.55 -4.10
C ALA A 176 1.03 -1.83 -5.16
N VAL A 177 2.24 -2.13 -4.69
CA VAL A 177 3.39 -2.56 -5.50
C VAL A 177 3.95 -3.82 -4.85
N GLN A 178 4.37 -4.77 -5.68
CA GLN A 178 5.08 -5.97 -5.25
C GLN A 178 6.30 -6.12 -6.17
N ASP A 179 7.44 -6.51 -5.60
CA ASP A 179 8.68 -6.83 -6.32
C ASP A 179 9.12 -5.79 -7.38
N GLY A 180 9.16 -4.52 -6.99
CA GLY A 180 9.62 -3.41 -7.85
C GLY A 180 11.11 -3.09 -7.71
N THR A 181 11.76 -2.68 -8.80
CA THR A 181 13.09 -2.04 -8.70
C THR A 181 12.95 -0.63 -8.08
N PRO A 182 14.01 -0.07 -7.46
CA PRO A 182 13.96 1.28 -6.93
C PRO A 182 13.48 2.32 -7.95
N GLU A 183 13.89 2.20 -9.21
CA GLU A 183 13.51 3.10 -10.30
C GLU A 183 12.02 3.01 -10.62
N ALA A 184 11.48 1.79 -10.72
CA ALA A 184 10.06 1.57 -10.95
C ALA A 184 9.21 2.09 -9.77
N VAL A 185 9.68 1.90 -8.54
CA VAL A 185 8.99 2.42 -7.35
C VAL A 185 9.02 3.95 -7.33
N MET A 186 10.13 4.60 -7.70
CA MET A 186 10.21 6.06 -7.80
C MET A 186 9.23 6.62 -8.84
N GLU A 187 9.13 5.99 -10.02
CA GLU A 187 8.17 6.38 -11.05
C GLU A 187 6.73 6.26 -10.53
N ILE A 188 6.39 5.16 -9.85
CA ILE A 188 5.06 4.97 -9.26
C ILE A 188 4.77 6.03 -8.17
N LEU A 189 5.73 6.32 -7.30
CA LEU A 189 5.56 7.31 -6.24
C LEU A 189 5.32 8.73 -6.78
N SER A 190 5.88 9.06 -7.95
CA SER A 190 5.63 10.36 -8.60
C SER A 190 4.15 10.61 -8.89
N GLY A 191 3.40 9.55 -9.21
CA GLY A 191 1.95 9.58 -9.42
C GLY A 191 1.11 9.33 -8.16
N ASN A 192 1.73 9.00 -7.03
CA ASN A 192 1.06 8.61 -5.78
C ASN A 192 1.57 9.44 -4.59
N PRO A 193 1.18 10.72 -4.48
CA PRO A 193 1.68 11.64 -3.44
C PRO A 193 1.33 11.21 -2.00
N ASN A 194 0.39 10.27 -1.85
CA ASN A 194 -0.01 9.74 -0.55
C ASN A 194 0.78 8.48 -0.16
N GLY A 195 1.66 7.99 -1.02
CA GLY A 195 2.38 6.73 -0.84
C GLY A 195 1.64 5.53 -1.44
N ILE A 196 2.22 4.37 -1.20
CA ILE A 196 1.79 3.06 -1.71
C ILE A 196 1.90 2.02 -0.60
N LEU A 197 1.19 0.90 -0.74
CA LEU A 197 1.53 -0.35 -0.06
C LEU A 197 2.63 -1.05 -0.85
N HIS A 198 3.69 -1.51 -0.17
CA HIS A 198 4.79 -2.27 -0.75
C HIS A 198 4.97 -3.59 0.01
#